data_AF-A0A3M0ZWF7-F1
#
_entry.id   AF-A0A3M0ZWF7-F1
#
_cell.length_a   1.000
_cell.length_b   1.000
_cell.length_c   1.000
_cell.angle_alpha   90.00
_cell.angle_beta   90.00
_cell.angle_gamma   90.00
#
_symmetry.space_group_name_H-M   'P 1'
#
loop_
_entity.id
_entity.type
_entity.pdbx_description
1 polymer ?
#
loop_
_entity_poly.entity_id
_entity_poly.type
_entity_poly.pdbx_seq_one_letter_code
_entity_poly.pdbx_strand_id
1 'polypeptide(L)'
;MDPSNQFRLVIRSLESSYKLLWNILTLSLFVMLYSVYSASSVWDPEHPLPPASPAYYILAIVFLGIFCWLQGSLFSNRKFKEELNAKADIKELARNKQTGKVDTDLLIKIRNLDDVELKTFTFFSRSFNRFVISLVLSNLIALCGLLKAYAEQNTYTVLPFILLSLVINFIIFPRVFKLYNRVFKVMNA
;
A
#
# COMPACT_ATOMS: atom_id res chain seq x y z
N MET A 1 4.79 19.32 -28.17
CA MET A 1 5.01 19.08 -26.73
C MET A 1 6.02 17.96 -26.62
N ASP A 2 7.05 18.14 -25.80
CA ASP A 2 8.12 17.15 -25.62
C ASP A 2 7.54 15.86 -24.96
N PRO A 3 7.67 14.66 -25.55
CA PRO A 3 7.08 13.40 -25.03
C PRO A 3 7.48 13.11 -23.58
N SER A 4 8.72 13.44 -23.21
CA SER A 4 9.26 13.41 -21.84
C SER A 4 8.39 14.17 -20.81
N ASN A 5 7.78 15.29 -21.20
CA ASN A 5 6.92 16.07 -20.31
C ASN A 5 5.55 15.42 -20.09
N GLN A 6 5.02 14.70 -21.08
CA GLN A 6 3.74 13.99 -20.95
C GLN A 6 3.86 12.79 -20.02
N PHE A 7 4.95 12.02 -20.14
CA PHE A 7 5.26 10.92 -19.24
C PHE A 7 5.39 11.39 -17.79
N ARG A 8 6.14 12.48 -17.56
CA ARG A 8 6.29 13.07 -16.21
C ARG A 8 4.96 13.46 -15.60
N LEU A 9 4.02 14.01 -16.36
CA LEU A 9 2.70 14.38 -15.85
C LEU A 9 1.90 13.15 -15.40
N VAL A 10 1.90 12.08 -16.20
CA VAL A 10 1.18 10.85 -15.90
C VAL A 10 1.77 10.14 -14.67
N ILE A 11 3.10 10.01 -14.62
CA ILE A 11 3.79 9.41 -13.47
C ILE A 11 3.59 10.26 -12.21
N ARG A 12 3.68 11.60 -12.31
CA ARG A 12 3.48 12.49 -11.16
C ARG A 12 2.08 12.36 -10.57
N SER A 13 1.05 12.18 -11.41
CA SER A 13 -0.30 11.92 -10.93
C SER A 13 -0.38 10.62 -10.14
N LEU A 14 0.22 9.54 -10.65
CA LEU A 14 0.24 8.26 -9.93
C LEU A 14 1.05 8.38 -8.64
N GLU A 15 2.26 8.95 -8.70
CA GLU A 15 3.11 9.21 -7.54
C GLU A 15 2.37 9.98 -6.44
N SER A 16 1.62 11.01 -6.83
CA SER A 16 0.78 11.79 -5.93
C SER A 16 -0.29 10.93 -5.28
N SER A 17 -0.96 10.04 -6.02
CA SER A 17 -1.95 9.11 -5.47
C SER A 17 -1.34 8.14 -4.45
N TYR A 18 -0.14 7.61 -4.72
CA TYR A 18 0.57 6.76 -3.75
C TYR A 18 0.92 7.51 -2.48
N LYS A 19 1.48 8.72 -2.62
CA LYS A 19 1.81 9.61 -1.50
C LYS A 19 0.59 9.96 -0.67
N LEU A 20 -0.50 10.34 -1.32
CA LEU A 20 -1.75 10.72 -0.68
C LEU A 20 -2.32 9.55 0.13
N LEU A 21 -2.46 8.37 -0.47
CA LEU A 21 -2.97 7.18 0.22
C LEU A 21 -2.09 6.77 1.39
N TRP A 22 -0.77 6.78 1.21
CA TRP A 22 0.16 6.46 2.28
C TRP A 22 0.08 7.48 3.42
N ASN A 23 0.04 8.78 3.12
CA ASN A 23 -0.09 9.84 4.11
C ASN A 23 -1.40 9.70 4.89
N ILE A 24 -2.53 9.51 4.22
CA ILE A 24 -3.85 9.37 4.86
C ILE A 24 -3.85 8.19 5.83
N LEU A 25 -3.39 7.02 5.38
CA LEU A 25 -3.42 5.80 6.20
C LEU A 25 -2.33 5.75 7.27
N THR A 26 -1.22 6.46 7.08
CA THR A 26 -0.20 6.61 8.12
C THR A 26 -0.67 7.60 9.18
N LEU A 27 -1.26 8.72 8.76
CA LEU A 27 -1.85 9.71 9.65
C LEU A 27 -2.99 9.12 10.48
N SER A 28 -3.85 8.28 9.90
CA SER A 28 -4.92 7.61 10.65
C SER A 28 -4.38 6.70 11.77
N LEU A 29 -3.24 6.03 11.57
CA LEU A 29 -2.58 5.25 12.62
C LEU A 29 -2.00 6.15 13.71
N PHE A 30 -1.43 7.32 13.36
CA PHE A 30 -0.98 8.29 14.36
C PHE A 30 -2.13 8.88 15.18
N VAL A 31 -3.25 9.20 14.52
CA VAL A 31 -4.48 9.64 15.21
C VAL A 31 -4.97 8.55 16.15
N MET A 32 -5.01 7.29 15.70
CA MET A 32 -5.39 6.16 16.56
C MET A 32 -4.45 6.00 17.76
N LEU A 33 -3.12 6.11 17.54
CA LEU A 33 -2.12 6.05 18.60
C LEU A 33 -2.31 7.18 19.63
N TYR A 34 -2.53 8.40 19.15
CA TYR A 34 -2.80 9.56 20.00
C TYR A 34 -4.09 9.39 20.80
N SER A 35 -5.17 8.93 20.16
CA SER A 35 -6.44 8.64 20.84
C SER A 35 -6.25 7.63 21.96
N VAL A 36 -5.51 6.55 21.72
CA VAL A 36 -5.19 5.52 22.72
C VAL A 36 -4.41 6.11 23.89
N TYR A 37 -3.39 6.92 23.61
CA TYR A 37 -2.58 7.58 24.62
C TYR A 37 -3.39 8.59 25.46
N SER A 38 -4.31 9.33 24.84
CA SER A 38 -5.16 10.28 25.56
C SER A 38 -6.23 9.58 26.41
N ALA A 39 -6.83 8.49 25.89
CA ALA A 39 -7.86 7.73 26.56
C ALA A 39 -7.35 6.88 27.72
N SER A 40 -6.06 6.49 27.71
CA SER A 40 -5.46 5.68 28.77
C SER A 40 -5.40 6.39 30.13
N SER A 41 -5.65 7.71 30.17
CA SER A 41 -5.79 8.48 31.42
C SER A 41 -7.17 8.36 32.07
N VAL A 42 -8.17 7.80 31.37
CA VAL A 42 -9.58 7.77 31.78
C VAL A 42 -10.07 6.37 32.17
N TRP A 43 -9.34 5.31 31.81
CA TRP A 43 -9.79 3.92 32.01
C TRP A 43 -9.19 3.31 33.28
N ASP A 44 -10.01 3.18 34.32
CA ASP A 44 -9.70 2.59 35.62
C ASP A 44 -9.80 1.04 35.55
N PRO A 45 -8.79 0.26 35.99
CA PRO A 45 -8.69 -1.17 35.70
C PRO A 45 -9.45 -2.08 36.70
N GLU A 46 -10.48 -1.57 37.40
CA GLU A 46 -11.05 -2.26 38.57
C GLU A 46 -11.86 -3.53 38.26
N HIS A 47 -12.11 -3.86 36.99
CA HIS A 47 -12.85 -5.09 36.62
C HIS A 47 -12.07 -5.94 35.61
N PRO A 48 -11.44 -7.05 36.05
CA PRO A 48 -10.81 -7.98 35.13
C PRO A 48 -11.87 -8.72 34.32
N LEU A 49 -12.01 -8.34 33.05
CA LEU A 49 -12.78 -9.10 32.07
C LEU A 49 -12.09 -10.43 31.73
N PRO A 50 -12.85 -11.42 31.21
CA PRO A 50 -12.26 -12.66 30.74
C PRO A 50 -11.18 -12.38 29.69
N PRO A 51 -10.08 -13.16 29.68
CA PRO A 51 -9.00 -12.98 28.73
C PRO A 51 -9.55 -13.04 27.31
N ALA A 52 -9.28 -12.01 26.49
CA ALA A 52 -9.77 -12.01 25.13
C ALA A 52 -9.19 -13.19 24.35
N SER A 53 -9.99 -13.67 23.41
CA SER A 53 -9.64 -14.82 22.57
C SER A 53 -8.29 -14.60 21.88
N PRO A 54 -7.39 -15.60 21.88
CA PRO A 54 -6.12 -15.54 21.15
C PRO A 54 -6.32 -15.37 19.63
N ALA A 55 -7.55 -15.51 19.12
CA ALA A 55 -7.92 -15.32 17.73
C ALA A 55 -7.42 -13.98 17.14
N TYR A 56 -7.40 -12.88 17.90
CA TYR A 56 -6.95 -11.58 17.39
C TYR A 56 -5.45 -11.56 17.05
N TYR A 57 -4.62 -12.23 17.84
CA TYR A 57 -3.20 -12.40 17.53
C TYR A 57 -3.00 -13.31 16.32
N ILE A 58 -3.75 -14.41 16.25
CA ILE A 58 -3.71 -15.34 15.11
C ILE A 58 -4.07 -14.60 13.82
N LEU A 59 -5.14 -13.80 13.83
CA LEU A 59 -5.55 -12.96 12.69
C LEU A 59 -4.46 -11.95 12.28
N ALA A 60 -3.87 -11.24 13.25
CA ALA A 60 -2.78 -10.30 12.96
C ALA A 60 -1.55 -11.00 12.36
N ILE A 61 -1.19 -12.20 12.85
CA ILE A 61 -0.12 -13.03 12.30
C ILE A 61 -0.45 -13.47 10.88
N VAL A 62 -1.70 -13.87 10.61
CA VAL A 62 -2.15 -14.24 9.26
C VAL A 62 -2.03 -13.05 8.30
N PHE A 63 -2.51 -11.87 8.71
CA PHE A 63 -2.39 -10.65 7.89
C PHE A 63 -0.93 -10.26 7.66
N LEU A 64 -0.07 -10.38 8.67
CA LEU A 64 1.37 -10.18 8.54
C LEU A 64 1.99 -11.19 7.57
N GLY A 65 1.59 -12.46 7.63
CA GLY A 65 2.03 -13.50 6.70
C GLY A 65 1.67 -13.20 5.25
N ILE A 66 0.41 -12.80 5.01
CA ILE A 66 -0.07 -12.38 3.68
C ILE A 66 0.71 -11.16 3.20
N PHE A 67 0.95 -10.18 4.09
CA PHE A 67 1.76 -9.00 3.77
C PHE A 67 3.18 -9.41 3.35
N CYS A 68 3.87 -10.23 4.14
CA CYS A 68 5.22 -10.72 3.82
C CYS A 68 5.26 -11.48 2.50
N TRP A 69 4.26 -12.31 2.22
CA TRP A 69 4.13 -13.03 0.95
C TRP A 69 3.94 -12.08 -0.25
N LEU A 70 3.06 -11.07 -0.12
CA LEU A 70 2.85 -10.06 -1.16
C LEU A 70 4.11 -9.25 -1.44
N GLN A 71 4.80 -8.80 -0.40
CA GLN A 71 6.05 -8.05 -0.54
C GLN A 71 7.16 -8.93 -1.14
N GLY A 72 7.30 -10.18 -0.69
CA GLY A 72 8.24 -11.13 -1.28
C GLY A 72 7.98 -11.37 -2.76
N SER A 73 6.71 -11.45 -3.15
CA SER A 73 6.32 -11.56 -4.56
C SER A 73 6.66 -10.30 -5.36
N LEU A 74 6.49 -9.11 -4.80
CA LEU A 74 6.79 -7.82 -5.46
C LEU A 74 8.29 -7.58 -5.64
N PHE A 75 9.09 -7.91 -4.62
CA PHE A 75 10.52 -7.63 -4.61
C PHE A 75 11.38 -8.78 -5.16
N SER A 76 10.76 -9.90 -5.55
CA SER A 76 11.50 -10.98 -6.21
C SER A 76 12.04 -10.49 -7.56
N ASN A 77 13.37 -10.51 -7.71
CA ASN A 77 14.05 -10.15 -8.96
C ASN A 77 13.51 -10.94 -10.17
N ARG A 78 13.07 -12.18 -9.96
CA ARG A 78 12.51 -13.02 -11.02
C ARG A 78 11.17 -12.46 -11.50
N LYS A 79 10.23 -12.23 -10.58
CA LYS A 79 8.91 -11.67 -10.93
C LYS A 79 9.01 -10.25 -11.47
N PHE A 80 9.94 -9.45 -10.96
CA PHE A 80 10.23 -8.13 -11.49
C PHE A 80 10.67 -8.17 -12.96
N LYS A 81 11.59 -9.08 -13.31
CA LYS A 81 12.00 -9.29 -14.71
C LYS A 81 10.86 -9.84 -15.58
N GLU A 82 10.08 -10.79 -15.07
CA GLU A 82 8.90 -11.33 -15.75
C GLU A 82 7.86 -10.22 -16.05
N GLU A 83 7.60 -9.33 -15.08
CA GLU A 83 6.66 -8.21 -15.25
C GLU A 83 7.17 -7.13 -16.21
N LEU A 84 8.48 -6.86 -16.23
CA LEU A 84 9.13 -5.94 -17.17
C LEU A 84 9.10 -6.47 -18.62
N ASN A 85 9.16 -7.79 -18.79
CA ASN A 85 9.15 -8.45 -20.10
C ASN A 85 7.73 -8.77 -20.59
N ALA A 86 6.71 -8.64 -19.74
CA ALA A 86 5.32 -8.87 -20.12
C ALA A 86 4.87 -7.80 -21.12
N LYS A 87 4.26 -8.22 -22.24
CA LYS A 87 3.66 -7.31 -23.21
C LYS A 87 2.58 -6.46 -22.52
N ALA A 88 2.66 -5.14 -22.72
CA ALA A 88 1.68 -4.19 -22.20
C ALA A 88 0.47 -4.13 -23.16
N ASP A 89 -0.72 -4.46 -22.67
CA ASP A 89 -1.95 -4.16 -23.40
C ASP A 89 -2.35 -2.71 -23.11
N ILE A 90 -2.07 -1.83 -24.07
CA ILE A 90 -2.32 -0.38 -24.00
C ILE A 90 -3.82 -0.09 -23.82
N LYS A 91 -4.69 -0.90 -24.43
CA LYS A 91 -6.16 -0.72 -24.30
C LYS A 91 -6.61 -1.09 -22.89
N GLU A 92 -6.02 -2.11 -22.29
CA GLU A 92 -6.33 -2.50 -20.91
C GLU A 92 -5.88 -1.42 -19.91
N LEU A 93 -4.70 -0.82 -20.13
CA LEU A 93 -4.18 0.27 -19.30
C LEU A 93 -5.02 1.54 -19.37
N ALA A 94 -5.64 1.81 -20.52
CA ALA A 94 -6.55 2.93 -20.71
C ALA A 94 -8.00 2.62 -20.33
N ARG A 95 -8.31 1.40 -19.89
CA ARG A 95 -9.66 1.02 -19.51
C ARG A 95 -9.95 1.43 -18.08
N ASN A 96 -11.01 2.20 -17.88
CA ASN A 96 -11.54 2.44 -16.54
C ASN A 96 -12.13 1.13 -16.00
N LYS A 97 -11.61 0.64 -14.87
CA LYS A 97 -12.03 -0.63 -14.27
C LYS A 97 -13.46 -0.62 -13.73
N GLN A 98 -14.01 0.55 -13.39
CA GLN A 98 -15.37 0.68 -12.85
C GLN A 98 -16.41 0.74 -13.96
N THR A 99 -16.14 1.50 -15.03
CA THR A 99 -17.11 1.69 -16.12
C THR A 99 -16.89 0.75 -17.29
N GLY A 100 -15.75 0.07 -17.35
CA GLY A 100 -15.34 -0.78 -18.46
C GLY A 100 -15.07 -0.01 -19.76
N LYS A 101 -15.20 1.31 -19.77
CA LYS A 101 -14.96 2.17 -20.95
C LYS A 101 -13.48 2.53 -21.05
N VAL A 102 -13.00 2.67 -22.28
CA VAL A 102 -11.65 3.16 -22.56
C VAL A 102 -11.64 4.67 -22.46
N ASP A 103 -10.77 5.21 -21.61
CA ASP A 103 -10.48 6.63 -21.54
C ASP A 103 -9.64 7.01 -22.77
N THR A 104 -10.25 7.74 -23.70
CA THR A 104 -9.61 8.14 -24.96
C THR A 104 -8.45 9.09 -24.72
N ASP A 105 -8.53 9.96 -23.72
CA ASP A 105 -7.47 10.94 -23.43
C ASP A 105 -6.26 10.25 -22.82
N LEU A 106 -6.51 9.29 -21.91
CA LEU A 106 -5.45 8.45 -21.36
C LEU A 106 -4.82 7.55 -22.43
N LEU A 107 -5.64 6.98 -23.32
CA LEU A 107 -5.17 6.13 -24.42
C LEU A 107 -4.21 6.88 -25.36
N ILE A 108 -4.57 8.12 -25.73
CA ILE A 108 -3.72 8.96 -26.59
C ILE A 108 -2.39 9.24 -25.89
N LYS A 109 -2.42 9.57 -24.59
CA LYS A 109 -1.21 9.83 -23.80
C LYS A 109 -0.31 8.59 -23.73
N ILE A 110 -0.87 7.41 -23.44
CA ILE A 110 -0.10 6.17 -23.32
C ILE A 110 0.46 5.72 -24.68
N ARG A 111 -0.27 5.92 -25.78
CA ARG A 111 0.18 5.54 -27.12
C ARG A 111 1.38 6.36 -27.60
N ASN A 112 1.56 7.56 -27.09
CA ASN A 112 2.69 8.44 -27.42
C ASN A 112 3.92 8.22 -26.53
N LEU A 113 3.87 7.28 -25.58
CA LEU A 113 5.00 6.94 -24.73
C LEU A 113 5.99 6.04 -25.48
N ASP A 114 7.28 6.24 -25.23
CA ASP A 114 8.31 5.32 -25.69
C ASP A 114 8.19 3.95 -24.97
N ASP A 115 8.74 2.88 -25.55
CA ASP A 115 8.67 1.53 -24.98
C ASP A 115 9.14 1.46 -23.51
N VAL A 116 10.16 2.24 -23.17
CA VAL A 116 10.71 2.37 -21.81
C VAL A 116 9.70 3.03 -20.86
N GLU A 117 9.08 4.11 -21.30
CA GLU A 117 8.07 4.85 -20.55
C GLU A 117 6.80 4.00 -20.36
N LEU A 118 6.36 3.32 -21.42
CA LEU A 118 5.22 2.40 -21.41
C LEU A 118 5.44 1.24 -20.43
N LYS A 119 6.62 0.62 -20.43
CA LYS A 119 6.99 -0.44 -19.47
C LYS A 119 6.99 0.08 -18.04
N THR A 120 7.55 1.26 -17.80
CA THR A 120 7.53 1.90 -16.46
C THR A 120 6.11 2.15 -15.99
N PHE A 121 5.28 2.72 -16.86
CA PHE A 121 3.89 3.03 -16.55
C PHE A 121 3.08 1.75 -16.26
N THR A 122 3.25 0.71 -17.07
CA THR A 122 2.61 -0.60 -16.89
C THR A 122 2.99 -1.20 -15.54
N PHE A 123 4.28 -1.18 -15.21
CA PHE A 123 4.79 -1.67 -13.93
C PHE A 123 4.17 -0.93 -12.74
N PHE A 124 4.08 0.40 -12.83
CA PHE A 124 3.51 1.23 -11.78
C PHE A 124 2.01 0.97 -11.59
N SER A 125 1.25 0.94 -12.69
CA SER A 125 -0.19 0.67 -12.68
C SER A 125 -0.52 -0.71 -12.08
N ARG A 126 0.26 -1.75 -12.42
CA ARG A 126 0.10 -3.09 -11.84
C ARG A 126 0.50 -3.13 -10.36
N SER A 127 1.54 -2.41 -9.98
CA SER A 127 2.02 -2.35 -8.59
C SER A 127 1.05 -1.62 -7.66
N PHE A 128 0.19 -0.73 -8.18
CA PHE A 128 -0.73 0.09 -7.38
C PHE A 128 -1.71 -0.77 -6.59
N ASN A 129 -2.32 -1.77 -7.24
CA ASN A 129 -3.24 -2.68 -6.56
C ASN A 129 -2.59 -3.38 -5.37
N ARG A 130 -1.34 -3.85 -5.54
CA ARG A 130 -0.62 -4.55 -4.47
C ARG A 130 -0.21 -3.60 -3.35
N PHE A 131 0.14 -2.37 -3.68
CA PHE A 131 0.39 -1.29 -2.71
C PHE A 131 -0.86 -1.01 -1.87
N VAL A 132 -2.03 -0.83 -2.50
CA VAL A 132 -3.30 -0.63 -1.81
C VAL A 132 -3.63 -1.82 -0.89
N ILE A 133 -3.51 -3.06 -1.39
CA ILE A 133 -3.75 -4.26 -0.57
C ILE A 133 -2.81 -4.30 0.64
N SER A 134 -1.54 -3.94 0.46
CA SER A 134 -0.57 -3.93 1.55
C SER A 134 -0.90 -2.88 2.62
N LEU A 135 -1.36 -1.71 2.21
CA LEU A 135 -1.85 -0.67 3.12
C LEU A 135 -3.11 -1.09 3.87
N VAL A 136 -4.04 -1.79 3.20
CA VAL A 136 -5.25 -2.33 3.82
C VAL A 136 -4.89 -3.40 4.86
N LEU A 137 -4.01 -4.36 4.52
CA LEU A 137 -3.54 -5.39 5.45
C LEU A 137 -2.88 -4.77 6.69
N SER A 138 -2.07 -3.73 6.49
CA SER A 138 -1.47 -2.97 7.59
C SER A 138 -2.54 -2.38 8.51
N ASN A 139 -3.59 -1.76 7.97
CA ASN A 139 -4.68 -1.20 8.78
C ASN A 139 -5.53 -2.30 9.47
N LEU A 140 -5.74 -3.44 8.83
CA LEU A 140 -6.45 -4.57 9.43
C LEU A 140 -5.75 -5.09 10.68
N ILE A 141 -4.41 -5.08 10.71
CA ILE A 141 -3.64 -5.44 11.92
C ILE A 141 -3.96 -4.46 13.06
N ALA A 142 -3.96 -3.15 12.81
CA ALA A 142 -4.31 -2.15 13.82
C ALA A 142 -5.76 -2.31 14.30
N LEU A 143 -6.70 -2.60 13.39
CA LEU A 143 -8.09 -2.88 13.73
C LEU A 143 -8.25 -4.14 14.60
N CYS A 144 -7.47 -5.20 14.37
CA CYS A 144 -7.45 -6.36 15.28
C CYS A 144 -7.01 -5.97 16.70
N GLY A 145 -6.01 -5.09 16.83
CA GLY A 145 -5.62 -4.55 18.12
C GLY A 145 -6.72 -3.74 18.79
N LEU A 146 -7.47 -2.95 18.01
CA LEU A 146 -8.56 -2.13 18.52
C LEU A 146 -9.71 -2.99 19.04
N LEU A 147 -10.10 -4.02 18.27
CA LEU A 147 -11.12 -5.00 18.68
C LEU A 147 -10.69 -5.76 19.93
N LYS A 148 -9.41 -6.12 20.04
CA LYS A 148 -8.86 -6.75 21.24
C LYS A 148 -8.90 -5.82 22.45
N ALA A 149 -8.46 -4.57 22.30
CA ALA A 149 -8.49 -3.58 23.37
C ALA A 149 -9.91 -3.31 23.86
N TYR A 150 -10.89 -3.28 22.94
CA TYR A 150 -12.31 -3.20 23.29
C TYR A 150 -12.78 -4.43 24.06
N ALA A 151 -12.42 -5.64 23.62
CA ALA A 151 -12.83 -6.89 24.26
C ALA A 151 -12.21 -7.06 25.67
N GLU A 152 -10.99 -6.57 25.89
CA GLU A 152 -10.28 -6.65 27.18
C GLU A 152 -10.53 -5.43 28.07
N GLN A 153 -11.26 -4.42 27.59
CA GLN A 153 -11.33 -3.07 28.16
C GLN A 153 -9.95 -2.53 28.57
N ASN A 154 -8.93 -2.80 27.74
CA ASN A 154 -7.56 -2.40 28.02
C ASN A 154 -6.97 -1.70 26.80
N THR A 155 -6.85 -0.38 26.89
CA THR A 155 -6.31 0.45 25.80
C THR A 155 -4.85 0.13 25.49
N TYR A 156 -4.07 -0.43 26.41
CA TYR A 156 -2.66 -0.75 26.14
C TYR A 156 -2.48 -1.93 25.18
N THR A 157 -3.48 -2.80 25.03
CA THR A 157 -3.32 -4.00 24.20
C THR A 157 -3.39 -3.71 22.71
N VAL A 158 -3.82 -2.51 22.30
CA VAL A 158 -3.79 -2.04 20.90
C VAL A 158 -2.39 -1.59 20.46
N LEU A 159 -1.53 -1.15 21.39
CA LEU A 159 -0.22 -0.57 21.09
C LEU A 159 0.67 -1.45 20.21
N PRO A 160 0.89 -2.75 20.51
CA PRO A 160 1.75 -3.58 19.67
C PRO A 160 1.21 -3.71 18.24
N PHE A 161 -0.11 -3.68 18.04
CA PHE A 161 -0.72 -3.76 16.72
C PHE A 161 -0.55 -2.46 15.94
N ILE A 162 -0.78 -1.30 16.56
CA ILE A 162 -0.57 0.00 15.89
C ILE A 162 0.90 0.19 15.52
N LEU A 163 1.82 -0.13 16.44
CA LEU A 163 3.26 -0.05 16.17
C LEU A 163 3.66 -0.96 15.02
N LEU A 164 3.17 -2.20 14.99
CA LEU A 164 3.41 -3.14 13.90
C LEU A 164 2.88 -2.59 12.56
N SER A 165 1.65 -2.06 12.54
CA SER A 165 1.06 -1.43 11.36
C SER A 165 1.84 -0.20 10.88
N LEU A 166 2.33 0.64 11.79
CA LEU A 166 3.19 1.77 11.46
C LEU A 166 4.49 1.29 10.81
N VAL A 167 5.17 0.32 11.42
CA VAL A 167 6.39 -0.28 10.86
C VAL A 167 6.14 -0.82 9.45
N ILE A 168 5.04 -1.55 9.25
CA ILE A 168 4.64 -2.06 7.93
C ILE A 168 4.44 -0.91 6.93
N ASN A 169 3.69 0.13 7.30
CA ASN A 169 3.46 1.30 6.42
C ASN A 169 4.76 2.01 6.05
N PHE A 170 5.71 2.15 6.98
CA PHE A 170 7.02 2.73 6.72
C PHE A 170 7.92 1.82 5.88
N ILE A 171 7.71 0.49 5.89
CA ILE A 171 8.44 -0.43 5.02
C ILE A 171 7.91 -0.36 3.58
N ILE A 172 6.60 -0.20 3.38
CA ILE A 172 5.97 -0.19 2.05
C ILE A 172 6.46 1.00 1.21
N PHE A 173 6.35 2.22 1.74
CA PHE A 173 6.50 3.45 0.96
C PHE A 173 7.89 3.69 0.34
N PRO A 174 9.02 3.65 1.09
CA PRO A 174 10.34 3.89 0.51
C PRO A 174 10.73 2.82 -0.50
N ARG A 175 10.15 1.61 -0.41
CA ARG A 175 10.48 0.52 -1.33
C ARG A 175 9.83 0.67 -2.70
N VAL A 176 8.59 1.15 -2.79
CA VAL A 176 7.93 1.42 -4.07
C VAL A 176 8.71 2.46 -4.88
N PHE A 177 9.16 3.54 -4.23
CA PHE A 177 9.97 4.58 -4.87
C PHE A 177 11.36 4.09 -5.27
N LYS A 178 12.03 3.29 -4.43
CA LYS A 178 13.31 2.67 -4.79
C LYS A 178 13.17 1.75 -6.01
N LEU A 179 12.05 1.04 -6.12
CA LEU A 179 11.78 0.18 -7.26
C LEU A 179 11.59 0.99 -8.55
N TYR A 180 10.84 2.09 -8.47
CA TYR A 180 10.70 3.03 -9.59
C TYR A 180 12.05 3.54 -10.10
N ASN A 181 12.90 4.04 -9.20
CA ASN A 181 14.22 4.52 -9.56
C ASN A 181 15.09 3.42 -10.18
N ARG A 182 14.89 2.16 -9.77
CA ARG A 182 15.59 1.00 -10.34
C ARG A 182 15.09 0.67 -11.75
N VAL A 183 13.77 0.65 -11.97
CA VAL A 183 13.16 0.44 -13.30
C VAL A 183 13.68 1.49 -14.28
N PHE A 184 13.59 2.77 -13.90
CA PHE A 184 14.02 3.88 -14.74
C PHE A 184 15.52 3.83 -15.07
N LYS A 185 16.37 3.49 -14.09
CA LYS A 185 17.82 3.34 -14.31
C LYS A 185 18.18 2.15 -15.21
N VAL A 186 17.53 0.99 -15.00
CA VAL A 186 17.83 -0.23 -15.78
C VAL A 186 17.44 -0.08 -17.25
N MET A 187 16.44 0.73 -17.56
CA MET A 187 16.00 0.90 -18.95
C MET A 187 16.64 2.08 -19.69
N ASN A 188 17.37 2.95 -18.99
CA ASN A 188 18.17 4.04 -19.58
C ASN A 188 19.68 3.73 -19.62
N ALA A 189 20.08 2.54 -19.19
CA ALA A 189 21.45 2.03 -19.23
C ALA A 189 21.60 1.04 -20.39
#